data_AF-Q67PW7-F1
#
_entry.id   AF-Q67PW7-F1
#
_cell.length_a   1.000
_cell.length_b   1.000
_cell.length_c   1.000
_cell.angle_alpha   90.00
_cell.angle_beta   90.00
_cell.angle_gamma   90.00
#
_symmetry.space_group_name_H-M   'P 1'
#
loop_
_entity.id
_entity.type
_entity.pdbx_description
1 polymer ?
#
loop_
_entity_poly.entity_id
_entity_poly.type
_entity_poly.pdbx_seq_one_letter_code
_entity_poly.pdbx_strand_id
1 'polypeptide(L)'
;MHEVRVIHAKLELEGLFEFLDDVLTHVATQTTQHERLRFWLRESTRSAYDAPSHPAVPFLSKPPADTVVLLGYVRSPEHLRWIHEQRLYNMRTGGRRGSVLPGSRVLSAELVVLYGPHMRTAEMWRVAGTPLMLSEEEVRELHYPTPRGRYVCLPLEPLPSVELLQKMSSDHVRRVKERLSPTSYPGEPVAVTWFELLQ
;
A
#
# COMPACT_ATOMS: atom_id res chain seq x y z
N MET A 1 -22.22 28.08 -36.11
CA MET A 1 -23.28 27.26 -35.46
C MET A 1 -22.86 25.79 -35.22
N HIS A 2 -21.95 25.23 -36.03
CA HIS A 2 -21.45 23.85 -35.85
C HIS A 2 -20.48 23.71 -34.66
N GLU A 3 -19.62 24.70 -34.45
CA GLU A 3 -18.58 24.69 -33.40
C GLU A 3 -19.16 24.78 -31.97
N VAL A 4 -20.25 25.54 -31.78
CA VAL A 4 -20.96 25.65 -30.48
C VAL A 4 -21.63 24.34 -30.08
N ARG A 5 -22.15 23.56 -31.05
CA ARG A 5 -22.76 22.24 -30.79
C ARG A 5 -21.72 21.19 -30.38
N VAL A 6 -20.52 21.25 -30.94
CA VAL A 6 -19.42 20.34 -30.60
C VAL A 6 -18.90 20.62 -29.19
N ILE A 7 -18.80 21.89 -28.78
CA ILE A 7 -18.41 22.29 -27.43
C ILE A 7 -19.47 21.84 -26.40
N HIS A 8 -20.76 22.04 -26.70
CA HIS A 8 -21.86 21.63 -25.80
C HIS A 8 -21.91 20.11 -25.60
N ALA A 9 -21.78 19.32 -26.67
CA ALA A 9 -21.75 17.86 -26.58
C ALA A 9 -20.53 17.33 -25.82
N LYS A 10 -19.39 18.05 -25.87
CA LYS A 10 -18.18 17.71 -25.12
C LYS A 10 -18.35 17.97 -23.62
N LEU A 11 -18.95 19.11 -23.25
CA LEU A 11 -19.32 19.45 -21.86
C LEU A 11 -20.35 18.47 -21.27
N GLU A 12 -21.32 18.02 -22.07
CA GLU A 12 -22.31 17.01 -21.65
C GLU A 12 -21.68 15.62 -21.39
N LEU A 13 -20.70 15.23 -22.21
CA LEU A 13 -19.93 14.00 -22.01
C LEU A 13 -19.04 14.07 -20.78
N GLU A 14 -18.35 15.20 -20.57
CA GLU A 14 -17.52 15.43 -19.37
C GLU A 14 -18.36 15.35 -18.09
N GLY A 15 -19.54 15.99 -18.06
CA GLY A 15 -20.44 15.93 -16.91
C GLY A 15 -21.02 14.54 -16.62
N LEU A 16 -21.23 13.70 -17.64
CA LEU A 16 -21.65 12.31 -17.44
C LEU A 16 -20.54 11.45 -16.83
N PHE A 17 -19.28 11.66 -17.25
CA PHE A 17 -18.14 10.95 -16.67
C PHE A 17 -17.90 11.36 -15.22
N GLU A 18 -17.99 12.65 -14.90
CA GLU A 18 -17.91 13.14 -13.52
C GLU A 18 -19.02 12.53 -12.65
N PHE A 19 -20.27 12.53 -13.13
CA PHE A 19 -21.38 11.90 -12.41
C PHE A 19 -21.18 10.39 -12.20
N LEU A 20 -20.71 9.66 -13.22
CA LEU A 20 -20.44 8.24 -13.09
C LEU A 20 -19.30 7.97 -12.10
N ASP A 21 -18.24 8.78 -12.12
CA ASP A 21 -17.12 8.68 -11.18
C ASP A 21 -17.58 8.96 -9.75
N ASP A 22 -18.44 9.97 -9.54
CA ASP A 22 -19.03 10.30 -8.25
C ASP A 22 -19.91 9.16 -7.72
N VAL A 23 -20.78 8.57 -8.56
CA VAL A 23 -21.64 7.45 -8.18
C VAL A 23 -20.79 6.21 -7.86
N LEU A 24 -19.80 5.89 -8.69
CA LEU A 24 -18.90 4.75 -8.45
C LEU A 24 -18.10 4.94 -7.16
N THR A 25 -17.57 6.15 -6.93
CA THR A 25 -16.85 6.52 -5.71
C THR A 25 -17.77 6.41 -4.49
N HIS A 26 -19.02 6.89 -4.61
CA HIS A 26 -20.00 6.80 -3.54
C HIS A 26 -20.35 5.36 -3.18
N VAL A 27 -20.64 4.51 -4.18
CA VAL A 27 -20.96 3.09 -3.97
C VAL A 27 -19.76 2.33 -3.41
N ALA A 28 -18.54 2.60 -3.89
CA ALA A 28 -17.31 2.02 -3.35
C ALA A 28 -17.07 2.43 -1.88
N THR A 29 -17.33 3.70 -1.55
CA THR A 29 -17.23 4.21 -0.19
C THR A 29 -18.27 3.57 0.73
N GLN A 30 -19.53 3.49 0.30
CA GLN A 30 -20.60 2.83 1.06
C GLN A 30 -20.31 1.34 1.28
N THR A 31 -19.80 0.65 0.25
CA THR A 31 -19.38 -0.76 0.36
C THR A 31 -18.29 -0.91 1.42
N THR A 32 -17.27 -0.05 1.40
CA THR A 32 -16.19 -0.05 2.39
C THR A 32 -16.71 0.19 3.81
N GLN A 33 -17.64 1.13 4.02
CA GLN A 33 -18.25 1.39 5.32
C GLN A 33 -19.06 0.19 5.83
N HIS A 34 -19.84 -0.44 4.94
CA HIS A 34 -20.67 -1.59 5.26
C HIS A 34 -19.81 -2.83 5.58
N GLU A 35 -18.70 -3.03 4.89
CA GLU A 35 -17.72 -4.07 5.21
C GLU A 35 -17.07 -3.85 6.57
N ARG A 36 -16.68 -2.61 6.87
CA ARG A 36 -16.09 -2.23 8.15
C ARG A 36 -17.02 -2.50 9.32
N LEU A 37 -18.28 -2.11 9.21
CA LEU A 37 -19.30 -2.41 10.23
C LEU A 37 -19.45 -3.92 10.45
N ARG A 38 -19.61 -4.71 9.37
CA ARG A 38 -19.77 -6.17 9.46
C ARG A 38 -18.55 -6.85 10.07
N PHE A 39 -17.35 -6.42 9.71
CA PHE A 39 -16.11 -6.97 10.27
C PHE A 39 -16.03 -6.75 11.78
N TRP A 40 -16.16 -5.51 12.24
CA TRP A 40 -16.02 -5.18 13.67
C TRP A 40 -17.18 -5.72 14.53
N LEU A 41 -18.40 -5.78 13.99
CA LEU A 41 -19.52 -6.44 14.67
C LEU A 41 -19.19 -7.91 14.95
N ARG A 42 -18.61 -8.64 13.98
CA ARG A 42 -18.20 -10.04 14.20
C ARG A 42 -17.04 -10.18 15.17
N GLU A 43 -16.00 -9.36 15.01
CA GLU A 43 -14.81 -9.43 15.87
C GLU A 43 -15.17 -9.17 17.34
N SER A 44 -16.10 -8.23 17.58
CA SER A 44 -16.58 -7.90 18.93
C SER A 44 -17.58 -8.92 19.50
N THR A 45 -18.38 -9.58 18.66
CA THR A 45 -19.44 -10.50 19.12
C THR A 45 -19.02 -11.96 19.22
N ARG A 46 -17.82 -12.34 18.73
CA ARG A 46 -17.22 -13.69 18.77
C ARG A 46 -18.29 -14.80 18.99
N SER A 47 -18.99 -15.18 17.90
CA SER A 47 -19.90 -16.36 17.82
C SER A 47 -21.42 -16.15 17.95
N ALA A 48 -22.06 -15.23 17.21
CA ALA A 48 -23.53 -15.28 17.05
C ALA A 48 -24.08 -15.14 15.60
N TYR A 49 -23.24 -14.79 14.62
CA TYR A 49 -23.67 -14.62 13.24
C TYR A 49 -22.75 -15.36 12.28
N ASP A 50 -23.21 -16.52 11.83
CA ASP A 50 -22.57 -17.36 10.82
C ASP A 50 -22.91 -16.85 9.40
N ALA A 51 -22.77 -15.54 9.19
CA ALA A 51 -23.00 -14.94 7.88
C ALA A 51 -21.72 -15.09 7.04
N PRO A 52 -21.76 -15.75 5.86
CA PRO A 52 -20.59 -15.89 5.01
C PRO A 52 -20.03 -14.51 4.66
N SER A 53 -18.78 -14.28 5.07
CA SER A 53 -18.03 -13.08 4.73
C SER A 53 -17.25 -13.31 3.46
N HIS A 54 -17.64 -12.64 2.38
CA HIS A 54 -16.73 -12.43 1.27
C HIS A 54 -16.12 -11.04 1.44
N PRO A 55 -14.82 -10.90 1.78
CA PRO A 55 -14.17 -9.60 1.66
C PRO A 55 -14.29 -9.14 0.20
N ALA A 56 -14.50 -7.84 -0.06
CA ALA A 56 -14.50 -7.30 -1.43
C ALA A 56 -13.25 -7.69 -2.22
N VAL A 57 -12.15 -7.95 -1.50
CA VAL A 57 -10.87 -8.36 -2.05
C VAL A 57 -10.37 -9.62 -1.34
N PRO A 58 -10.22 -10.77 -2.04
CA PRO A 58 -9.97 -12.08 -1.42
C PRO A 58 -8.71 -12.21 -0.57
N PHE A 59 -7.70 -11.35 -0.79
CA PHE A 59 -6.44 -11.39 -0.04
C PHE A 59 -6.45 -10.48 1.20
N LEU A 60 -7.49 -9.66 1.41
CA LEU A 60 -7.59 -8.82 2.59
C LEU A 60 -8.26 -9.59 3.74
N SER A 61 -7.57 -9.60 4.88
CA SER A 61 -8.04 -10.10 6.19
C SER A 61 -9.01 -9.12 6.87
N LYS A 62 -8.91 -7.83 6.53
CA LYS A 62 -9.65 -6.70 7.11
C LYS A 62 -10.30 -5.87 6.01
N PRO A 63 -11.27 -5.01 6.36
CA PRO A 63 -11.79 -4.02 5.42
C PRO A 63 -10.66 -3.16 4.82
N PRO A 64 -10.76 -2.73 3.55
CA PRO A 64 -9.83 -1.83 2.88
C PRO A 64 -9.32 -0.64 3.70
N ALA A 65 -10.22 0.01 4.45
CA ALA A 65 -9.89 1.18 5.27
C ALA A 65 -9.17 0.84 6.57
N ASP A 66 -9.10 -0.43 6.97
CA ASP A 66 -8.44 -0.91 8.18
C ASP A 66 -7.20 -1.77 7.87
N THR A 67 -6.99 -2.22 6.63
CA THR A 67 -5.75 -2.89 6.20
C THR A 67 -4.63 -1.88 6.05
N VAL A 68 -3.59 -2.01 6.86
CA VAL A 68 -2.40 -1.15 6.78
C VAL A 68 -1.45 -1.65 5.68
N VAL A 69 -1.03 -0.72 4.83
CA VAL A 69 -0.10 -0.91 3.73
C VAL A 69 1.13 -0.03 3.95
N LEU A 70 2.31 -0.64 3.93
CA LEU A 70 3.58 0.07 3.90
C LEU A 70 3.96 0.43 2.46
N LEU A 71 4.23 1.71 2.20
CA LEU A 71 4.82 2.17 0.95
C LEU A 71 6.34 2.03 1.04
N GLY A 72 6.87 0.99 0.41
CA GLY A 72 8.27 0.61 0.45
C GLY A 72 9.08 1.24 -0.69
N TYR A 73 10.02 2.12 -0.37
CA TYR A 73 10.83 2.79 -1.39
C TYR A 73 12.04 1.95 -1.83
N VAL A 74 12.11 1.69 -3.13
CA VAL A 74 13.18 0.96 -3.79
C VAL A 74 14.16 1.94 -4.42
N ARG A 75 15.31 2.14 -3.75
CA ARG A 75 16.30 3.14 -4.17
C ARG A 75 17.15 2.76 -5.39
N SER A 76 17.27 1.46 -5.72
CA SER A 76 18.12 0.99 -6.82
C SER A 76 17.71 -0.41 -7.29
N PRO A 77 18.12 -0.85 -8.49
CA PRO A 77 17.89 -2.21 -8.96
C PRO A 77 18.51 -3.29 -8.05
N GLU A 78 19.69 -3.03 -7.47
CA GLU A 78 20.34 -3.93 -6.50
C GLU A 78 19.49 -4.12 -5.26
N HIS A 79 18.85 -3.04 -4.79
CA HIS A 79 17.94 -3.10 -3.67
C HIS A 79 16.73 -3.98 -3.97
N LEU A 80 16.14 -3.84 -5.17
CA LEU A 80 15.02 -4.69 -5.59
C LEU A 80 15.42 -6.17 -5.68
N ARG A 81 16.57 -6.47 -6.28
CA ARG A 81 17.10 -7.84 -6.34
C ARG A 81 17.28 -8.43 -4.95
N TRP A 82 17.86 -7.66 -4.02
CA TRP A 82 18.02 -8.10 -2.64
C TRP A 82 16.68 -8.41 -1.95
N ILE A 83 15.66 -7.57 -2.14
CA ILE A 83 14.31 -7.81 -1.59
C ILE A 83 13.73 -9.11 -2.16
N HIS A 84 13.92 -9.36 -3.46
CA HIS A 84 13.48 -10.60 -4.10
C HIS A 84 14.19 -11.85 -3.57
N GLU A 85 15.51 -11.78 -3.44
CA GLU A 85 16.35 -12.90 -3.00
C GLU A 85 16.13 -13.24 -1.52
N GLN A 86 16.13 -12.22 -0.66
CA GLN A 86 16.03 -12.42 0.80
C GLN A 86 14.60 -12.47 1.30
N ARG A 87 13.61 -12.06 0.49
CA ARG A 87 12.20 -11.91 0.92
C ARG A 87 12.05 -11.04 2.17
N LEU A 88 12.83 -9.96 2.22
CA LEU A 88 12.82 -8.99 3.31
C LEU A 88 12.66 -7.58 2.72
N TYR A 89 11.78 -6.77 3.32
CA TYR A 89 11.80 -5.31 3.12
C TYR A 89 12.43 -4.64 4.33
N ASN A 90 13.51 -3.90 4.12
CA ASN A 90 14.28 -3.32 5.20
C ASN A 90 14.05 -1.81 5.34
N MET A 91 14.05 -1.35 6.58
CA MET A 91 13.85 0.05 6.94
C MET A 91 14.89 0.43 7.98
N ARG A 92 15.49 1.61 7.86
CA ARG A 92 16.48 2.06 8.84
C ARG A 92 15.83 2.43 10.17
N THR A 93 16.55 2.24 11.27
CA THR A 93 16.16 2.68 12.61
C THR A 93 17.24 3.58 13.21
N GLY A 94 16.87 4.39 14.21
CA GLY A 94 17.84 5.14 15.03
C GLY A 94 17.94 6.64 14.76
N GLY A 95 16.80 7.35 14.67
CA GLY A 95 16.75 8.82 14.77
C GLY A 95 17.36 9.61 13.62
N ARG A 96 17.80 8.95 12.53
CA ARG A 96 18.20 9.59 11.28
C ARG A 96 16.97 9.88 10.42
N ARG A 97 17.08 10.82 9.47
CA ARG A 97 15.99 11.10 8.51
C ARG A 97 15.53 9.81 7.83
N GLY A 98 14.21 9.58 7.82
CA GLY A 98 13.59 8.36 7.26
C GLY A 98 13.70 7.11 8.13
N SER A 99 14.04 7.24 9.42
CA SER A 99 14.08 6.08 10.33
C SER A 99 12.69 5.71 10.84
N VAL A 100 12.44 4.41 10.99
CA VAL A 100 11.23 3.89 11.64
C VAL A 100 11.30 4.14 13.14
N LEU A 101 10.22 4.71 13.69
CA LEU A 101 10.03 4.85 15.14
C LEU A 101 9.38 3.59 15.73
N PRO A 102 9.77 3.18 16.95
CA PRO A 102 9.05 2.15 17.71
C PRO A 102 7.56 2.50 17.82
N GLY A 103 6.68 1.52 17.58
CA GLY A 103 5.22 1.73 17.62
C GLY A 103 4.63 2.46 16.41
N SER A 104 5.43 2.78 15.39
CA SER A 104 4.90 3.35 14.15
C SER A 104 3.96 2.38 13.44
N ARG A 105 2.93 2.95 12.78
CA ARG A 105 1.92 2.22 12.00
C ARG A 105 2.54 1.31 10.92
N VAL A 106 3.75 1.63 10.48
CA VAL A 106 4.55 0.84 9.54
C VAL A 106 4.83 -0.58 10.06
N LEU A 107 5.02 -0.76 11.37
CA LEU A 107 5.28 -2.07 11.98
C LEU A 107 4.02 -2.95 12.04
N SER A 108 2.83 -2.36 11.91
CA SER A 108 1.56 -3.07 11.82
C SER A 108 1.10 -3.34 10.38
N ALA A 109 1.95 -3.08 9.39
CA ALA A 109 1.61 -3.30 7.99
C ALA A 109 1.35 -4.78 7.70
N GLU A 110 0.26 -5.04 7.00
CA GLU A 110 -0.10 -6.39 6.52
C GLU A 110 0.36 -6.61 5.07
N LEU A 111 0.56 -5.50 4.35
CA LEU A 111 1.01 -5.45 2.97
C LEU A 111 2.19 -4.49 2.82
N VAL A 112 3.09 -4.79 1.89
CA VAL A 112 4.13 -3.87 1.42
C VAL A 112 3.93 -3.62 -0.07
N VAL A 113 3.88 -2.35 -0.47
CA VAL A 113 3.88 -1.94 -1.88
C VAL A 113 5.20 -1.28 -2.20
N LEU A 114 6.01 -1.97 -2.99
CA LEU A 114 7.30 -1.52 -3.46
C LEU A 114 7.14 -0.57 -4.64
N TYR A 115 7.76 0.60 -4.54
CA TYR A 115 7.79 1.61 -5.59
C TYR A 115 9.15 2.30 -5.61
N GLY A 116 9.53 2.89 -6.75
CA GLY A 116 10.79 3.59 -6.89
C GLY A 116 11.05 4.07 -8.31
N PRO A 117 12.07 4.91 -8.51
CA PRO A 117 12.39 5.50 -9.82
C PRO A 117 12.85 4.47 -10.86
N HIS A 118 13.30 3.29 -10.42
CA HIS A 118 13.72 2.20 -11.30
C HIS A 118 12.61 1.20 -11.62
N MET A 119 11.39 1.45 -11.13
CA MET A 119 10.24 0.56 -11.29
C MET A 119 9.19 1.27 -12.13
N ARG A 120 8.70 0.61 -13.20
CA ARG A 120 7.53 1.08 -13.95
C ARG A 120 6.24 0.74 -13.21
N THR A 121 6.15 -0.51 -12.76
CA THR A 121 5.02 -1.07 -12.03
C THR A 121 5.42 -1.26 -10.57
N ALA A 122 4.52 -0.94 -9.65
CA ALA A 122 4.70 -1.25 -8.24
C ALA A 122 4.57 -2.76 -8.00
N GLU A 123 5.29 -3.30 -7.01
CA GLU A 123 5.18 -4.70 -6.62
C GLU A 123 4.54 -4.83 -5.24
N MET A 124 3.74 -5.88 -5.04
CA MET A 124 2.97 -6.06 -3.81
C MET A 124 3.33 -7.36 -3.11
N TRP A 125 3.50 -7.26 -1.81
CA TRP A 125 3.93 -8.35 -0.93
C TRP A 125 3.03 -8.43 0.29
N ARG A 126 2.78 -9.65 0.77
CA ARG A 126 2.22 -9.86 2.11
C ARG A 126 3.35 -9.76 3.12
N VAL A 127 3.11 -9.10 4.25
CA VAL A 127 4.01 -9.21 5.40
C VAL A 127 3.76 -10.55 6.08
N ALA A 128 4.82 -11.35 6.21
CA ALA A 128 4.77 -12.65 6.85
C ALA A 128 5.57 -12.64 8.15
N GLY A 129 4.97 -13.12 9.24
CA GLY A 129 5.63 -13.18 10.53
C GLY A 129 5.89 -11.81 11.19
N THR A 130 6.89 -11.77 12.07
CA THR A 130 7.19 -10.61 12.92
C THR A 130 8.37 -9.80 12.39
N PRO A 131 8.40 -8.46 12.58
CA PRO A 131 9.55 -7.65 12.23
C PRO A 131 10.86 -8.13 12.88
N LEU A 132 11.93 -8.19 12.10
CA LEU A 132 13.27 -8.59 12.54
C LEU A 132 14.13 -7.34 12.78
N MET A 133 14.80 -7.28 13.93
CA MET A 133 15.77 -6.22 14.23
C MET A 133 17.16 -6.71 13.86
N LEU A 134 17.75 -6.14 12.80
CA LEU A 134 19.08 -6.54 12.31
C LEU A 134 20.08 -5.39 12.47
N SER A 135 21.27 -5.74 12.96
CA SER A 135 22.48 -4.91 12.97
C SER A 135 23.04 -4.71 11.57
N GLU A 136 24.02 -3.81 11.45
CA GLU A 136 24.68 -3.54 10.18
C GLU A 136 25.44 -4.78 9.65
N GLU A 137 26.04 -5.53 10.57
CA GLU A 137 26.75 -6.78 10.32
C GLU A 137 25.81 -7.87 9.79
N GLU A 138 24.67 -8.08 10.45
CA GLU A 138 23.69 -9.10 10.03
C GLU A 138 23.13 -8.80 8.63
N VAL A 139 22.78 -7.54 8.31
CA VAL A 139 22.29 -7.24 6.94
C VAL A 139 23.42 -7.31 5.92
N ARG A 140 24.68 -7.10 6.32
CA ARG A 140 25.84 -7.30 5.45
C ARG A 140 26.03 -8.78 5.10
N GLU A 141 25.84 -9.68 6.07
CA GLU A 141 25.86 -11.13 5.87
C GLU A 141 24.72 -11.59 4.94
N LEU A 142 23.58 -10.90 4.99
CA LEU A 142 22.49 -11.06 4.01
C LEU A 142 22.78 -10.41 2.65
N HIS A 143 24.01 -9.94 2.40
CA HIS A 143 24.45 -9.31 1.15
C HIS A 143 23.69 -8.02 0.80
N TYR A 144 23.21 -7.28 1.80
CA TYR A 144 22.52 -6.01 1.57
C TYR A 144 23.44 -4.97 0.93
N PRO A 145 23.00 -4.25 -0.12
CA PRO A 145 23.84 -3.24 -0.76
C PRO A 145 24.03 -2.03 0.15
N THR A 146 25.28 -1.78 0.56
CA THR A 146 25.71 -0.63 1.38
C THR A 146 24.97 -0.50 2.72
N PRO A 147 25.12 -1.47 3.64
CA PRO A 147 24.47 -1.43 4.96
C PRO A 147 25.04 -0.27 5.78
N ARG A 148 24.16 0.44 6.49
CA ARG A 148 24.49 1.55 7.39
C ARG A 148 23.48 1.63 8.53
N GLY A 149 23.96 1.44 9.76
CA GLY A 149 23.16 1.49 10.98
C GLY A 149 22.32 0.24 11.20
N ARG A 150 21.29 0.36 12.04
CA ARG A 150 20.37 -0.73 12.38
C ARG A 150 19.13 -0.71 11.50
N TYR A 151 18.56 -1.88 11.29
CA TYR A 151 17.43 -2.09 10.41
C TYR A 151 16.29 -2.83 11.10
N VAL A 152 15.06 -2.44 10.77
CA VAL A 152 13.88 -3.30 10.92
C VAL A 152 13.62 -3.93 9.55
N CYS A 153 13.55 -5.25 9.49
CA CYS A 153 13.23 -5.99 8.29
C CYS A 153 11.86 -6.66 8.46
N LEU A 154 10.96 -6.42 7.51
CA LEU A 154 9.68 -7.13 7.42
C LEU A 154 9.85 -8.33 6.49
N PRO A 155 9.57 -9.56 6.95
CA PRO A 155 9.56 -10.71 6.05
C PRO A 155 8.37 -10.63 5.09
N LEU A 156 8.61 -11.08 3.87
CA LEU A 156 7.69 -10.92 2.75
C LEU A 156 7.32 -12.27 2.15
N GLU A 157 6.05 -12.41 1.78
CA GLU A 157 5.55 -13.53 0.98
C GLU A 157 4.86 -13.01 -0.29
N PRO A 158 4.95 -13.76 -1.41
CA PRO A 158 4.19 -13.43 -2.61
C PRO A 158 2.69 -13.36 -2.31
N LEU A 159 2.05 -12.30 -2.79
CA LEU A 159 0.59 -12.23 -2.78
C LEU A 159 0.04 -13.11 -3.91
N PRO A 160 -1.06 -13.86 -3.73
CA PRO A 160 -1.73 -14.53 -4.84
C PRO A 160 -2.07 -13.49 -5.93
N SER A 161 -1.72 -13.80 -7.17
CA SER A 161 -1.90 -12.88 -8.31
C SER A 161 -3.35 -12.44 -8.44
N VAL A 162 -3.63 -11.19 -8.10
CA VAL A 162 -4.88 -10.52 -8.47
C VAL A 162 -4.57 -9.63 -9.67
N GLU A 163 -5.10 -9.99 -10.84
CA GLU A 163 -4.85 -9.30 -12.11
C GLU A 163 -5.11 -7.78 -12.06
N LEU A 164 -6.05 -7.35 -11.21
CA LEU A 164 -6.39 -5.94 -10.99
C LEU A 164 -5.23 -5.13 -10.37
N LEU A 165 -4.35 -5.77 -9.60
CA LEU A 165 -3.24 -5.11 -8.89
C LEU A 165 -1.96 -5.01 -9.71
N GLN A 166 -1.83 -5.83 -10.75
CA GLN A 166 -0.63 -5.91 -11.58
C GLN A 166 -0.41 -4.68 -12.48
N LYS A 167 -1.29 -3.68 -12.41
CA LYS A 167 -1.24 -2.45 -13.25
C LYS A 167 -0.96 -1.17 -12.47
N MET A 168 -0.76 -1.24 -11.14
CA MET A 168 -0.46 -0.03 -10.38
C MET A 168 0.94 0.49 -10.73
N SER A 169 1.03 1.72 -11.23
CA SER A 169 2.32 2.31 -11.58
C SER A 169 3.06 2.78 -10.33
N SER A 170 4.40 2.73 -10.38
CA SER A 170 5.26 3.29 -9.34
C SER A 170 4.98 4.77 -9.09
N ASP A 171 4.65 5.52 -10.16
CA ASP A 171 4.28 6.93 -10.08
C ASP A 171 2.96 7.17 -9.36
N HIS A 172 1.98 6.27 -9.47
CA HIS A 172 0.74 6.37 -8.70
C HIS A 172 1.04 6.31 -7.20
N VAL A 173 1.80 5.30 -6.77
CA VAL A 173 2.19 5.13 -5.37
C VAL A 173 2.96 6.34 -4.86
N ARG A 174 3.87 6.89 -5.68
CA ARG A 174 4.60 8.11 -5.35
C ARG A 174 3.68 9.31 -5.13
N ARG A 175 2.68 9.52 -5.99
CA ARG A 175 1.70 10.61 -5.84
C ARG A 175 0.84 10.44 -4.58
N VAL A 176 0.38 9.22 -4.29
CA VAL A 176 -0.34 8.90 -3.05
C VAL A 176 0.50 9.26 -1.83
N LYS A 177 1.79 8.86 -1.82
CA LYS A 177 2.74 9.18 -0.75
C LYS A 177 2.94 10.69 -0.58
N GLU A 178 3.11 11.42 -1.67
CA GLU A 178 3.27 12.88 -1.67
C GLU A 178 2.00 13.60 -1.15
N ARG A 179 0.81 13.11 -1.53
CA ARG A 179 -0.48 13.65 -1.09
C ARG A 179 -0.75 13.43 0.40
N LEU A 180 -0.52 12.21 0.90
CA LEU A 180 -0.85 11.82 2.27
C LEU A 180 0.27 12.12 3.28
N SER A 181 1.50 12.31 2.82
CA SER A 181 2.66 12.60 3.67
C SER A 181 3.60 13.60 3.00
N PRO A 182 3.14 14.84 2.75
CA PRO A 182 3.90 15.84 1.97
C PRO A 182 5.21 16.26 2.63
N THR A 183 5.30 16.16 3.95
CA THR A 183 6.50 16.52 4.74
C THR A 183 7.49 15.36 4.85
N SER A 184 7.15 14.16 4.36
CA SER A 184 8.01 12.98 4.50
C SER A 184 9.17 13.00 3.49
N TYR A 185 10.35 12.61 3.95
CA TYR A 185 11.54 12.60 3.11
C TYR A 185 11.48 11.51 2.03
N PRO A 186 12.26 11.65 0.94
CA PRO A 186 12.47 10.56 0.00
C PRO A 186 13.03 9.32 0.72
N GLY A 187 12.37 8.17 0.55
CA GLY A 187 12.76 6.91 1.20
C GLY A 187 12.32 6.75 2.65
N GLU A 188 11.60 7.72 3.22
CA GLU A 188 10.93 7.54 4.50
C GLU A 188 9.77 6.54 4.36
N PRO A 189 9.72 5.50 5.20
CA PRO A 189 8.63 4.53 5.16
C PRO A 189 7.33 5.18 5.62
N VAL A 190 6.31 5.13 4.76
CA VAL A 190 4.98 5.69 5.02
C VAL A 190 3.97 4.56 5.09
N ALA A 191 3.09 4.59 6.10
CA ALA A 191 1.98 3.65 6.24
C ALA A 191 0.66 4.32 5.86
N VAL A 192 -0.04 3.72 4.90
CA VAL A 192 -1.38 4.11 4.45
C VAL A 192 -2.35 2.94 4.68
N THR A 193 -3.62 3.14 4.40
CA THR A 193 -4.60 2.06 4.27
C THR A 193 -4.68 1.58 2.83
N TRP A 194 -5.19 0.37 2.64
CA TRP A 194 -5.51 -0.14 1.30
C TRP A 194 -6.48 0.80 0.56
N PHE A 195 -7.48 1.33 1.26
CA PHE A 195 -8.42 2.30 0.71
C PHE A 195 -7.74 3.59 0.23
N GLU A 196 -6.89 4.19 1.06
CA GLU A 196 -6.14 5.41 0.73
C GLU A 196 -5.18 5.23 -0.46
N LEU A 197 -4.68 4.01 -0.68
CA LEU A 197 -3.81 3.68 -1.82
C LEU A 197 -4.56 3.67 -3.16
N LEU A 198 -5.85 3.34 -3.15
CA LEU A 198 -6.67 3.22 -4.36
C LEU A 198 -7.32 4.53 -4.81
N GLN A 199 -7.26 5.58 -3.98
CA GLN A 199 -7.66 6.96 -4.33
C GLN A 199 -6.52 7.73 -5.00
#